data_AF-A0A3B9W1P7-F1
#
_entry.id   AF-A0A3B9W1P7-F1
#
_cell.length_a   1.000
_cell.length_b   1.000
_cell.length_c   1.000
_cell.angle_alpha   90.00
_cell.angle_beta   90.00
_cell.angle_gamma   90.00
#
_symmetry.space_group_name_H-M   'P 1'
#
loop_
_entity.id
_entity.type
_entity.pdbx_description
1 polymer ?
#
loop_
_entity_poly.entity_id
_entity_poly.type
_entity_poly.pdbx_seq_one_letter_code
_entity_poly.pdbx_strand_id
1 'polypeptide(L)'
;MYLLLAAHAHGAALQQVTRAGDPHPDRPEPRLISAGELAGVVRHLENRPREAPPRWIWHRTQDWYPGLLAAGVELDRCYDLSLCGNILAYSQFTAHTEYA
;
A
#
# COMPACT_ATOMS: atom_id res chain seq x y z
N MET A 1 11.60 -1.56 -0.29
CA MET A 1 10.80 -0.92 -1.36
C MET A 1 9.45 -0.50 -0.79
N TYR A 2 8.90 0.65 -1.20
CA TYR A 2 7.56 1.09 -0.82
C TYR A 2 6.64 1.02 -2.04
N LEU A 3 5.46 0.42 -1.87
CA LEU A 3 4.48 0.24 -2.93
C LEU A 3 3.14 0.85 -2.51
N LEU A 4 2.72 1.90 -3.21
CA LEU A 4 1.40 2.49 -3.08
C LEU A 4 0.40 1.69 -3.90
N LEU A 5 -0.67 1.24 -3.25
CA LEU A 5 -1.81 0.57 -3.87
C LEU A 5 -3.04 1.47 -3.73
N ALA A 6 -3.56 1.93 -4.87
CA ALA A 6 -4.72 2.83 -4.94
C ALA A 6 -5.84 2.19 -5.76
N ALA A 7 -7.08 2.50 -5.42
CA ALA A 7 -8.25 2.01 -6.16
C ALA A 7 -8.27 2.62 -7.56
N HIS A 8 -8.65 1.81 -8.55
CA HIS A 8 -8.82 2.23 -9.92
C HIS A 8 -10.11 1.62 -10.50
N ALA A 9 -10.76 2.28 -11.46
CA ALA A 9 -12.07 1.85 -11.98
C ALA A 9 -12.13 0.40 -12.47
N HIS A 10 -10.98 -0.17 -12.86
CA HIS A 10 -10.84 -1.54 -13.37
C HIS A 10 -9.97 -2.45 -12.49
N GLY A 11 -9.68 -2.05 -11.25
CA GLY A 11 -8.84 -2.80 -10.33
C GLY A 11 -8.03 -1.90 -9.42
N ALA A 12 -6.70 -1.91 -9.58
CA ALA A 12 -5.81 -1.12 -8.76
C ALA A 12 -4.71 -0.43 -9.58
N ALA A 13 -4.26 0.73 -9.11
CA ALA A 13 -3.02 1.34 -9.53
C ALA A 13 -1.94 0.98 -8.51
N LEU A 14 -0.84 0.40 -8.99
CA LEU A 14 0.34 0.05 -8.19
C LEU A 14 1.50 0.98 -8.57
N GLN A 15 2.00 1.76 -7.63
CA GLN A 15 3.13 2.67 -7.87
C GLN A 15 4.24 2.42 -6.88
N GLN A 16 5.48 2.37 -7.37
CA GLN A 16 6.64 2.38 -6.50
C GLN A 16 6.94 3.82 -6.10
N VAL A 17 7.08 4.06 -4.79
CA VAL A 17 7.36 5.38 -4.24
C VAL A 17 8.68 5.38 -3.46
N THR A 18 9.28 6.55 -3.33
CA THR A 18 10.40 6.77 -2.42
C THR A 18 9.91 6.78 -0.98
N ARG A 19 10.84 6.85 -0.01
CA ARG A 19 10.46 7.00 1.40
C ARG A 19 9.76 8.34 1.68
N ALA A 20 10.00 9.37 0.86
CA ALA A 20 9.36 10.67 0.98
C ALA A 20 7.94 10.69 0.40
N GLY A 21 7.54 9.65 -0.34
CA GLY A 21 6.23 9.56 -0.97
C GLY A 21 6.21 9.98 -2.45
N ASP A 22 7.32 10.47 -2.98
CA ASP A 22 7.44 10.80 -4.40
C ASP A 22 7.46 9.54 -5.27
N PRO A 23 7.01 9.61 -6.54
CA PRO A 23 7.23 8.54 -7.51
C PRO A 23 8.71 8.14 -7.59
N HIS A 24 8.99 6.83 -7.62
CA HIS A 24 10.36 6.36 -7.73
C HIS A 24 10.93 6.69 -9.12
N PRO A 25 12.15 7.25 -9.25
CA PRO A 25 12.68 7.74 -10.52
C PRO A 25 12.82 6.65 -11.59
N ASP A 26 13.18 5.42 -11.21
CA ASP A 26 13.30 4.30 -12.14
C ASP A 26 11.95 3.71 -12.59
N ARG A 27 10.86 4.03 -11.88
CA ARG A 27 9.50 3.56 -12.16
C ARG A 27 8.48 4.66 -11.81
N PRO A 28 8.48 5.77 -12.55
CA PRO A 28 7.70 6.95 -12.18
C PRO A 28 6.20 6.73 -12.38
N GLU A 29 5.83 5.93 -13.38
CA GLU A 29 4.43 5.71 -13.75
C GLU A 29 3.76 4.60 -12.92
N PRO A 30 2.50 4.81 -12.48
CA PRO A 30 1.69 3.75 -11.91
C PRO A 30 1.43 2.63 -12.91
N ARG A 31 1.50 1.38 -12.45
CA ARG A 31 1.08 0.21 -13.21
C ARG A 31 -0.36 -0.14 -12.85
N LEU A 32 -1.25 -0.15 -13.83
CA LEU A 32 -2.61 -0.65 -13.65
C LEU A 32 -2.63 -2.17 -13.58
N ILE A 33 -3.34 -2.70 -12.60
CA ILE A 33 -3.53 -4.13 -12.34
C ILE A 33 -5.03 -4.40 -12.35
N SER A 34 -5.46 -5.39 -13.11
CA SER A 34 -6.86 -5.80 -13.05
C SER A 34 -7.19 -6.46 -11.71
N ALA A 35 -8.47 -6.43 -11.32
CA ALA A 35 -8.90 -7.05 -10.07
C ALA A 35 -8.52 -8.55 -9.98
N GLY A 36 -8.61 -9.29 -11.10
CA GLY A 36 -8.29 -10.72 -11.13
C GLY A 36 -6.79 -11.03 -11.02
N GLU A 37 -5.92 -10.10 -11.40
CA GLU A 37 -4.46 -10.28 -11.34
C GLU A 37 -3.86 -9.84 -10.00
N LEU A 38 -4.58 -9.01 -9.25
CA LEU A 38 -4.05 -8.32 -8.07
C LEU A 38 -3.43 -9.28 -7.05
N ALA A 39 -4.15 -10.33 -6.66
CA ALA A 39 -3.64 -11.29 -5.68
C ALA A 39 -2.36 -11.99 -6.17
N GLY A 40 -2.30 -12.35 -7.45
CA GLY A 40 -1.11 -12.96 -8.05
C GLY A 40 0.09 -12.02 -8.04
N VAL A 41 -0.11 -10.75 -8.37
CA VAL A 41 0.92 -9.72 -8.37
C VAL A 41 1.46 -9.45 -6.96
N VAL A 42 0.57 -9.28 -5.99
CA VAL A 42 0.94 -9.04 -4.58
C VAL A 42 1.74 -10.23 -4.04
N ARG A 43 1.25 -11.45 -4.23
CA ARG A 43 1.96 -12.67 -3.82
C ARG A 43 3.34 -12.78 -4.44
N HIS A 44 3.48 -12.46 -5.73
CA HIS A 44 4.77 -12.47 -6.39
C HIS A 44 5.72 -11.46 -5.74
N LEU A 45 5.26 -10.24 -5.48
CA LEU A 45 6.07 -9.16 -4.92
C LEU A 45 6.53 -9.42 -3.48
N GLU A 46 5.67 -10.02 -2.64
CA GLU A 46 5.99 -10.48 -1.28
C GLU A 46 7.08 -11.56 -1.28
N ASN A 47 7.04 -12.48 -2.25
CA ASN A 47 7.88 -13.68 -2.26
C ASN A 47 9.08 -13.60 -3.23
N ARG A 48 9.49 -12.40 -3.65
CA ARG A 48 10.60 -12.27 -4.62
C ARG A 48 11.91 -12.78 -4.01
N PRO A 49 12.61 -13.73 -4.67
CA PRO A 49 13.88 -14.23 -4.16
C PRO A 49 14.92 -13.10 -4.05
N ARG A 50 15.72 -13.13 -2.99
CA ARG A 50 16.84 -12.19 -2.74
C ARG A 50 16.43 -10.74 -2.49
N GLU A 51 15.14 -10.45 -2.33
CA GLU A 51 14.64 -9.14 -1.93
C GLU A 51 13.79 -9.26 -0.67
N ALA A 52 13.85 -8.26 0.21
CA ALA A 52 12.93 -8.19 1.33
C ALA A 52 11.51 -7.86 0.82
N PRO A 53 10.45 -8.37 1.48
CA PRO A 53 9.08 -8.01 1.16
C PRO A 53 8.90 -6.48 1.14
N PRO A 54 8.11 -5.95 0.20
CA PRO A 54 7.85 -4.52 0.15
C PRO A 54 7.13 -4.06 1.41
N ARG A 55 7.12 -2.75 1.63
CA ARG A 55 6.13 -2.15 2.52
C ARG A 55 4.99 -1.61 1.67
N TRP A 56 3.82 -2.18 1.87
CA TRP A 56 2.60 -1.71 1.24
C TRP A 56 2.15 -0.40 1.85
N ILE A 57 1.55 0.45 1.04
CA ILE A 57 0.89 1.68 1.44
C ILE A 57 -0.47 1.66 0.77
N TRP A 58 -1.53 1.80 1.54
CA TRP A 58 -2.88 1.92 1.01
C TRP A 58 -3.69 2.89 1.86
N HIS A 59 -4.80 3.37 1.30
CA HIS A 59 -5.70 4.26 2.01
C HIS A 59 -6.25 3.59 3.29
N ARG A 60 -6.78 2.38 3.16
CA ARG A 60 -7.43 1.66 4.27
C ARG A 60 -7.32 0.15 4.08
N THR A 61 -6.95 -0.57 5.14
CA THR A 61 -6.71 -2.04 5.09
C THR A 61 -7.96 -2.83 4.73
N GLN A 62 -9.14 -2.38 5.19
CA GLN A 62 -10.42 -3.05 4.91
C GLN A 62 -10.74 -3.12 3.41
N ASP A 63 -10.18 -2.23 2.59
CA ASP A 63 -10.45 -2.19 1.15
C ASP A 63 -9.64 -3.25 0.38
N TRP A 64 -8.57 -3.79 0.99
CA TRP A 64 -7.58 -4.62 0.29
C TRP A 64 -7.35 -5.97 0.95
N TYR A 65 -7.02 -5.97 2.25
CA TYR A 65 -6.48 -7.16 2.90
C TYR A 65 -7.48 -8.31 3.01
N PRO A 66 -8.78 -8.09 3.30
CA PRO A 66 -9.74 -9.21 3.33
C PRO A 66 -9.78 -10.00 2.01
N GLY A 67 -9.77 -9.31 0.85
CA GLY A 67 -9.78 -9.96 -0.46
C GLY A 67 -8.46 -10.68 -0.76
N LEU A 68 -7.32 -10.09 -0.40
CA LEU A 68 -6.01 -10.71 -0.53
C LEU A 68 -5.88 -11.96 0.35
N LEU A 69 -6.32 -11.88 1.60
CA LEU A 69 -6.29 -12.99 2.55
C LEU A 69 -7.19 -14.14 2.10
N ALA A 70 -8.39 -13.84 1.60
CA ALA A 70 -9.28 -14.85 1.01
C ALA A 70 -8.65 -15.56 -0.21
N ALA A 71 -7.77 -14.88 -0.94
CA ALA A 71 -6.98 -15.45 -2.02
C ALA A 71 -5.68 -16.14 -1.56
N GLY A 72 -5.46 -16.28 -0.24
CA GLY A 72 -4.29 -16.93 0.35
C GLY A 72 -3.02 -16.07 0.32
N VAL A 73 -3.15 -14.74 0.24
CA VAL A 73 -2.02 -13.81 0.24
C VAL A 73 -1.84 -13.20 1.62
N GLU A 74 -0.72 -13.53 2.26
CA GLU A 74 -0.26 -12.89 3.49
C GLU A 74 0.75 -11.78 3.15
N LEU A 75 0.80 -10.75 4.00
CA LEU A 75 1.67 -9.58 3.81
C LEU A 75 2.55 -9.39 5.03
N ASP A 76 3.82 -9.06 4.82
CA ASP A 76 4.74 -8.78 5.92
C ASP A 76 4.50 -7.40 6.55
N ARG A 77 4.42 -6.34 5.73
CA ARG A 77 4.41 -4.95 6.23
C ARG A 77 3.49 -4.04 5.45
N CYS A 78 2.75 -3.19 6.18
CA CYS A 78 1.90 -2.18 5.59
C CYS A 78 1.88 -0.85 6.38
N TYR A 79 1.65 0.27 5.67
CA TYR A 79 1.15 1.52 6.21
C TYR A 79 -0.31 1.71 5.76
N ASP A 80 -1.22 1.68 6.74
CA ASP A 80 -2.61 2.06 6.56
C ASP A 80 -2.76 3.55 6.84
N LEU A 81 -2.96 4.34 5.79
CA LEU A 81 -3.01 5.79 5.90
C LEU A 81 -4.19 6.27 6.75
N SER A 82 -5.34 5.59 6.68
CA SER A 82 -6.50 5.90 7.52
C SER A 82 -6.23 5.64 9.00
N LEU A 83 -5.56 4.53 9.32
CA LEU A 83 -5.16 4.21 10.69
C LEU A 83 -4.12 5.21 11.21
N CYS A 84 -3.08 5.49 10.43
CA CYS A 84 -2.06 6.47 10.80
C CYS A 84 -2.69 7.86 11.00
N GLY A 85 -3.56 8.29 10.09
CA GLY A 85 -4.31 9.54 10.21
C GLY A 85 -5.14 9.60 11.49
N ASN A 86 -5.89 8.54 11.80
CA ASN A 86 -6.67 8.47 13.04
C ASN A 86 -5.79 8.54 14.29
N ILE A 87 -4.65 7.84 14.32
CA ILE A 87 -3.72 7.91 15.46
C ILE A 87 -3.22 9.35 15.65
N LEU A 88 -2.86 10.04 14.56
CA LEU A 88 -2.39 11.42 14.62
C LEU A 88 -3.52 12.38 15.02
N ALA A 89 -4.74 12.18 14.54
CA ALA A 89 -5.87 13.04 14.88
C ALA A 89 -6.25 12.98 16.36
N TYR A 90 -6.13 11.81 16.98
CA TYR A 90 -6.45 11.63 18.40
C TYR A 90 -5.24 11.71 19.33
N SER A 91 -4.07 12.09 18.82
CA SER A 91 -2.85 12.23 19.62
C SER A 91 -2.69 13.67 20.11
N GLN A 92 -2.54 13.84 21.43
CA GLN A 92 -2.26 15.17 22.01
C GLN A 92 -0.94 15.78 21.50
N PHE A 93 0.03 14.96 21.10
CA PHE A 93 1.31 15.44 20.57
C PHE A 93 1.18 16.15 19.23
N THR A 94 0.06 15.96 18.52
CA THR A 94 -0.21 16.51 17.19
C THR A 94 -1.39 17.47 17.17
N ALA A 95 -1.92 17.84 18.35
CA ALA A 95 -3.05 18.77 18.51
C ALA A 95 -2.81 20.18 17.92
N HIS A 96 -1.55 20.52 17.61
CA HIS A 96 -1.14 21.80 17.03
C HIS A 96 -0.88 21.72 15.51
N THR A 97 -1.21 20.59 14.88
CA THR A 97 -0.96 20.31 13.45
C THR A 97 -2.28 20.17 12.69
N GLU A 98 -2.22 20.06 11.36
CA GLU A 98 -3.40 19.85 10.51
C GLU A 98 -4.07 18.48 10.68
N TYR A 99 -3.50 17.59 11.49
CA TYR A 99 -4.11 16.30 11.80
C TYR A 99 -5.19 16.39 12.89
N ALA A 100 -5.21 17.44 13.70
CA ALA A 100 -6.09 17.59 14.88
C ALA A 100 -7.58 17.80 14.53
#